data_AF-A0A218UK16-F1
#
_entry.id   AF-A0A218UK16-F1
#
_cell.length_a   1.000
_cell.length_b   1.000
_cell.length_c   1.000
_cell.angle_alpha   90.00
_cell.angle_beta   90.00
_cell.angle_gamma   90.00
#
_symmetry.space_group_name_H-M   'P 1'
#
loop_
_entity.id
_entity.type
_entity.pdbx_description
1 polymer ?
#
loop_
_entity_poly.entity_id
_entity_poly.type
_entity_poly.pdbx_seq_one_letter_code
_entity_poly.pdbx_strand_id
1 'polypeptide(L)'
;MLFNTHFSAPSGIVATERSSCLKRAAFSSTNFENILTWETEADIPPDTVFDVQYKQYGEKSWLTKHECQSITQLFCNLSRETENFTEHFYGRVRARGCSSSWLRSERFEPRKETVVGAPQVEYIPYVRSIKFLIRPPLTPLRGEDEQQLTVEDIYSKFGAVDYHLTIFNQRTHQ
;
A
#
# COMPACT_ATOMS: atom_id res chain seq x y z
N MET A 1 -59.07 -39.58 -15.53
CA MET A 1 -58.33 -39.77 -14.27
C MET A 1 -57.10 -38.87 -14.33
N LEU A 2 -57.12 -37.78 -13.55
CA LEU A 2 -56.03 -36.84 -13.40
C LEU A 2 -55.14 -37.34 -12.25
N PHE A 3 -53.87 -37.62 -12.51
CA PHE A 3 -52.88 -37.81 -11.45
C PHE A 3 -52.07 -36.53 -11.30
N ASN A 4 -52.34 -35.78 -10.24
CA ASN A 4 -51.48 -34.71 -9.75
C ASN A 4 -50.29 -35.33 -9.01
N THR A 5 -49.08 -35.12 -9.48
CA THR A 5 -47.86 -35.36 -8.69
C THR A 5 -47.29 -34.04 -8.22
N HIS A 6 -47.54 -33.71 -6.95
CA HIS A 6 -46.84 -32.65 -6.23
C HIS A 6 -45.40 -33.12 -5.98
N PHE A 7 -44.41 -32.44 -6.55
CA PHE A 7 -43.02 -32.54 -6.13
C PHE A 7 -42.71 -31.35 -5.23
N SER A 8 -42.49 -31.61 -3.94
CA SER A 8 -41.98 -30.63 -2.97
C SER A 8 -40.48 -30.46 -3.18
N ALA A 9 -40.05 -29.24 -3.51
CA ALA A 9 -38.64 -28.88 -3.48
C ALA A 9 -38.13 -28.86 -2.02
N PRO A 10 -36.94 -29.39 -1.72
CA PRO A 10 -36.37 -29.25 -0.38
C PRO A 10 -35.99 -27.78 -0.15
N SER A 11 -36.38 -27.27 1.02
CA SER A 11 -36.02 -25.93 1.49
C SER A 11 -34.52 -25.70 1.39
N GLY A 12 -34.13 -24.78 0.51
CA GLY A 12 -32.77 -24.29 0.44
C GLY A 12 -32.36 -23.72 1.80
N ILE A 13 -31.23 -24.18 2.33
CA ILE A 13 -30.53 -23.48 3.40
C ILE A 13 -30.10 -22.16 2.78
N VAL A 14 -30.82 -21.08 3.10
CA VAL A 14 -30.32 -19.73 2.90
C VAL A 14 -29.14 -19.59 3.85
N ALA A 15 -27.94 -19.89 3.35
CA ALA A 15 -26.73 -19.42 3.98
C ALA A 15 -26.83 -17.89 3.97
N THR A 16 -27.18 -17.32 5.12
CA THR A 16 -27.09 -15.89 5.34
C THR A 16 -25.64 -15.55 5.10
N GLU A 17 -25.31 -14.92 3.97
CA GLU A 17 -23.97 -14.37 3.75
C GLU A 17 -23.72 -13.44 4.94
N ARG A 18 -22.84 -13.86 5.85
CA ARG A 18 -22.36 -12.99 6.91
C ARG A 18 -21.75 -11.77 6.22
N SER A 19 -22.28 -10.59 6.53
CA SER A 19 -21.71 -9.34 6.07
C SER A 19 -20.21 -9.33 6.40
N SER A 20 -19.38 -9.01 5.40
CA SER A 20 -17.93 -8.92 5.58
C SER A 20 -17.63 -7.89 6.66
N CYS A 21 -16.84 -8.26 7.67
CA CYS A 21 -16.36 -7.28 8.65
C CYS A 21 -15.20 -6.43 8.16
N LEU A 22 -14.67 -6.71 6.97
CA LEU A 22 -13.74 -5.83 6.27
C LEU A 22 -14.56 -4.82 5.45
N LYS A 23 -14.29 -3.53 5.64
CA LYS A 23 -14.98 -2.42 4.96
C LYS A 23 -14.25 -1.96 3.72
N ARG A 24 -12.97 -1.61 3.88
CA ARG A 24 -12.13 -1.03 2.84
C ARG A 24 -10.70 -1.53 2.98
N ALA A 25 -10.04 -1.76 1.84
CA ALA A 25 -8.61 -1.99 1.77
C ALA A 25 -8.00 -0.98 0.79
N ALA A 26 -6.88 -0.35 1.15
CA ALA A 26 -6.23 0.66 0.34
C ALA A 26 -4.71 0.68 0.59
N PHE A 27 -3.96 1.08 -0.44
CA PHE A 27 -2.54 1.37 -0.27
C PHE A 27 -2.35 2.75 0.33
N SER A 28 -1.46 2.83 1.32
CA SER A 28 -0.84 4.05 1.80
C SER A 28 0.62 4.03 1.35
N SER A 29 1.07 5.08 0.67
CA SER A 29 2.42 5.12 0.12
C SER A 29 3.13 6.44 0.42
N THR A 30 4.34 6.35 0.98
CA THR A 30 5.21 7.51 1.21
C THR A 30 6.66 7.10 0.94
N ASN A 31 7.38 7.87 0.11
CA ASN A 31 8.75 7.54 -0.30
C ASN A 31 8.93 6.08 -0.78
N PHE A 32 7.97 5.57 -1.55
CA PHE A 32 7.92 4.17 -2.01
C PHE A 32 7.84 3.10 -0.90
N GLU A 33 7.60 3.49 0.35
CA GLU A 33 7.09 2.57 1.36
C GLU A 33 5.60 2.34 1.12
N ASN A 34 5.27 1.19 0.57
CA ASN A 34 3.93 0.86 0.10
C ASN A 34 3.28 -0.12 1.07
N ILE A 35 2.31 0.38 1.83
CA ILE A 35 1.64 -0.36 2.90
C ILE A 35 0.18 -0.57 2.52
N LEU A 36 -0.25 -1.83 2.43
CA LEU A 36 -1.67 -2.16 2.33
C LEU A 36 -2.28 -2.03 3.72
N THR A 37 -3.34 -1.23 3.86
CA THR A 37 -4.10 -1.04 5.10
C THR A 37 -5.56 -1.41 4.88
N TRP A 38 -6.27 -1.78 5.94
CA TRP A 38 -7.70 -2.07 5.87
C TRP A 38 -8.47 -1.67 7.12
N GLU A 39 -9.73 -1.35 6.90
CA GLU A 39 -10.71 -0.98 7.93
C GLU A 39 -11.62 -2.16 8.26
N THR A 40 -11.95 -2.27 9.55
CA THR A 40 -12.84 -3.32 10.06
C THR A 40 -14.09 -2.72 10.73
N GLU A 41 -15.09 -3.57 10.97
CA GLU A 41 -16.17 -3.24 11.90
C GLU A 41 -15.64 -3.06 13.33
N ALA A 42 -16.34 -2.28 14.15
CA ALA A 42 -15.90 -1.98 15.53
C ALA A 42 -15.79 -3.24 16.41
N ASP A 43 -16.65 -4.24 16.16
CA ASP A 43 -16.77 -5.45 16.97
C ASP A 43 -16.38 -6.71 16.19
N ILE A 44 -15.13 -6.79 15.70
CA ILE A 44 -14.60 -8.05 15.14
C ILE A 44 -14.28 -9.05 16.25
N PRO A 45 -14.46 -10.36 16.01
CA PRO A 45 -14.06 -11.39 16.96
C PRO A 45 -12.58 -11.24 17.37
N PRO A 46 -12.22 -11.40 18.66
CA PRO A 46 -10.85 -11.16 19.14
C PRO A 46 -9.81 -12.10 18.54
N ASP A 47 -10.21 -13.30 18.13
CA ASP A 47 -9.32 -14.28 17.47
C ASP A 47 -9.26 -14.09 15.94
N THR A 48 -9.73 -12.95 15.43
CA THR A 48 -9.67 -12.65 14.00
C THR A 48 -8.23 -12.43 13.57
N VAL A 49 -7.81 -13.14 12.53
CA VAL A 49 -6.49 -12.99 11.92
C VAL A 49 -6.61 -12.72 10.43
N PHE A 50 -5.65 -11.98 9.89
CA PHE A 50 -5.65 -11.53 8.51
C PHE A 50 -4.60 -12.27 7.69
N ASP A 51 -5.00 -12.61 6.48
CA ASP A 51 -4.11 -13.11 5.44
C ASP A 51 -4.07 -12.10 4.30
N VAL A 52 -2.88 -11.80 3.78
CA VAL A 52 -2.70 -10.87 2.67
C VAL A 52 -2.18 -11.57 1.42
N GLN A 53 -2.74 -11.16 0.28
CA GLN A 53 -2.23 -11.52 -1.04
C GLN A 53 -2.08 -10.27 -1.89
N TYR A 54 -1.23 -10.37 -2.90
CA TYR A 54 -0.98 -9.29 -3.85
C TYR A 54 -0.85 -9.85 -5.25
N LYS A 55 -0.96 -8.97 -6.25
CA LYS A 55 -0.58 -9.27 -7.62
C LYS A 55 -0.31 -8.00 -8.40
N GLN A 56 0.51 -8.14 -9.44
CA GLN A 56 0.62 -7.14 -10.49
C GLN A 56 -0.63 -7.17 -11.38
N TYR A 57 -1.00 -6.04 -11.96
CA TYR A 57 -2.05 -5.91 -12.94
C TYR A 57 -1.72 -6.74 -14.19
N GLY A 58 -2.72 -7.41 -14.76
CA GLY A 58 -2.53 -8.34 -15.87
C GLY A 58 -2.25 -9.79 -15.42
N GLU A 59 -1.67 -9.98 -14.23
CA GLU A 59 -1.43 -11.32 -13.70
C GLU A 59 -2.73 -12.02 -13.27
N LYS A 60 -2.78 -13.33 -13.55
CA LYS A 60 -3.94 -14.18 -13.27
C LYS A 60 -3.94 -14.69 -11.83
N SER A 61 -2.77 -15.11 -11.35
CA SER A 61 -2.60 -15.67 -10.00
C SER A 61 -2.43 -14.58 -8.96
N TRP A 62 -2.88 -14.89 -7.74
CA TRP A 62 -2.56 -14.10 -6.55
C TRP A 62 -1.38 -14.73 -5.84
N LEU A 63 -0.45 -13.90 -5.38
CA LEU A 63 0.72 -14.30 -4.61
C LEU A 63 0.46 -14.08 -3.13
N THR A 64 0.90 -15.02 -2.31
CA THR A 64 0.78 -14.94 -0.85
C THR A 64 1.92 -14.13 -0.28
N LYS A 65 1.60 -13.09 0.49
CA LYS A 65 2.61 -12.38 1.29
C LYS A 65 2.85 -13.18 2.57
N HIS A 66 3.90 -13.98 2.59
CA HIS A 66 4.17 -14.96 3.64
C HIS A 66 4.28 -14.33 5.04
N GLU A 67 4.87 -13.14 5.12
CA GLU A 67 5.06 -12.38 6.36
C GLU A 67 3.77 -11.76 6.90
N CYS A 68 2.70 -11.76 6.09
CA CYS A 68 1.39 -11.22 6.43
C CYS A 68 0.30 -12.32 6.41
N GLN A 69 0.65 -13.53 6.86
CA GLN A 69 -0.31 -14.61 7.08
C GLN A 69 -0.60 -14.78 8.57
N SER A 70 -1.87 -14.93 8.92
CA SER A 70 -2.31 -15.03 10.33
C SER A 70 -1.93 -13.83 11.21
N ILE A 71 -1.81 -12.62 10.64
CA ILE A 71 -1.43 -11.43 11.41
C ILE A 71 -2.64 -10.81 12.10
N THR A 72 -2.41 -10.10 13.20
CA THR A 72 -3.47 -9.33 13.90
C THR A 72 -3.43 -7.85 13.55
N GLN A 73 -2.33 -7.37 12.93
CA GLN A 73 -2.23 -5.99 12.48
C GLN A 73 -3.20 -5.71 11.33
N LEU A 74 -3.65 -4.46 11.22
CA LEU A 74 -4.53 -3.98 10.13
C LEU A 74 -3.76 -3.41 8.93
N PHE A 75 -2.50 -3.82 8.79
CA PHE A 75 -1.64 -3.39 7.71
C PHE A 75 -0.65 -4.47 7.32
N CYS A 76 -0.11 -4.35 6.11
CA CYS A 76 0.96 -5.20 5.60
C CYS A 76 1.87 -4.41 4.66
N ASN A 77 3.18 -4.48 4.89
CA ASN A 77 4.17 -3.85 4.02
C ASN A 77 4.34 -4.69 2.75
N LEU A 78 4.08 -4.07 1.60
CA LEU A 78 4.20 -4.65 0.26
C LEU A 78 5.23 -3.91 -0.61
N SER A 79 6.18 -3.19 0.00
CA SER A 79 7.12 -2.33 -0.73
C SER A 79 7.99 -3.12 -1.69
N ARG A 80 8.48 -4.30 -1.28
CA ARG A 80 9.28 -5.19 -2.13
C ARG A 80 8.45 -5.79 -3.26
N GLU A 81 7.21 -6.14 -2.94
CA GLU A 81 6.25 -6.72 -3.88
C GLU A 81 5.78 -5.72 -4.95
N THR A 82 6.05 -4.44 -4.74
CA THR A 82 5.66 -3.31 -5.60
C THR A 82 6.88 -2.50 -6.06
N GLU A 83 8.06 -3.12 -6.11
CA GLU A 83 9.32 -2.46 -6.48
C GLU A 83 9.35 -1.96 -7.94
N ASN A 84 8.57 -2.59 -8.83
CA ASN A 84 8.36 -2.08 -10.18
C ASN A 84 7.37 -0.91 -10.16
N PHE A 85 7.90 0.28 -9.93
CA PHE A 85 7.15 1.51 -9.70
C PHE A 85 6.29 1.99 -10.88
N THR A 86 6.48 1.49 -12.11
CA THR A 86 5.62 1.82 -13.28
C THR A 86 4.43 0.89 -13.45
N GLU A 87 4.45 -0.24 -12.77
CA GLU A 87 3.39 -1.24 -12.86
C GLU A 87 2.26 -0.92 -11.89
N HIS A 88 1.10 -1.49 -12.18
CA HIS A 88 -0.05 -1.37 -11.31
C HIS A 88 -0.19 -2.63 -10.47
N PHE A 89 -0.66 -2.49 -9.24
CA PHE A 89 -0.80 -3.59 -8.30
C PHE A 89 -2.19 -3.61 -7.67
N TYR A 90 -2.57 -4.79 -7.18
CA TYR A 90 -3.67 -4.97 -6.26
C TYR A 90 -3.19 -5.71 -5.03
N GLY A 91 -3.68 -5.28 -3.87
CA GLY A 91 -3.64 -6.04 -2.64
C GLY A 91 -5.02 -6.63 -2.36
N ARG A 92 -5.07 -7.72 -1.60
CA ARG A 92 -6.31 -8.21 -1.01
C ARG A 92 -6.06 -8.82 0.35
N VAL A 93 -7.05 -8.70 1.22
CA VAL A 93 -7.01 -9.22 2.59
C VAL A 93 -8.24 -10.09 2.85
N ARG A 94 -8.05 -11.13 3.66
CA ARG A 94 -9.13 -11.98 4.17
C ARG A 94 -9.03 -12.04 5.68
N ALA A 95 -10.17 -11.92 6.37
CA ALA A 95 -10.27 -11.94 7.82
C ALA A 95 -10.77 -13.31 8.33
N ARG A 96 -9.87 -14.23 8.64
CA ARG A 96 -10.25 -15.54 9.18
C ARG A 96 -10.86 -15.40 10.57
N GLY A 97 -11.95 -16.10 10.82
CA GLY A 97 -12.78 -15.97 12.03
C GLY A 97 -13.98 -15.03 11.84
N CYS A 98 -13.98 -14.22 10.80
CA CYS A 98 -15.00 -13.19 10.60
C CYS A 98 -15.59 -13.15 9.18
N SER A 99 -14.75 -13.10 8.14
CA SER A 99 -15.15 -13.09 6.72
C SER A 99 -14.35 -14.11 5.91
N SER A 100 -15.05 -14.99 5.18
CA SER A 100 -14.39 -15.98 4.30
C SER A 100 -13.97 -15.40 2.95
N SER A 101 -14.52 -14.26 2.55
CA SER A 101 -14.25 -13.62 1.26
C SER A 101 -13.00 -12.73 1.31
N TRP A 102 -12.38 -12.55 0.15
CA TRP A 102 -11.25 -11.64 -0.02
C TRP A 102 -11.75 -10.23 -0.33
N LEU A 103 -11.35 -9.24 0.46
CA LEU A 103 -11.54 -7.83 0.14
C LEU A 103 -10.33 -7.32 -0.65
N ARG A 104 -10.57 -6.87 -1.88
CA ARG A 104 -9.54 -6.35 -2.77
C ARG A 104 -9.41 -4.82 -2.64
N SER A 105 -8.19 -4.32 -2.73
CA SER A 105 -7.91 -2.89 -2.83
C SER A 105 -8.29 -2.30 -4.19
N GLU A 106 -8.29 -0.98 -4.26
CA GLU A 106 -8.19 -0.29 -5.54
C GLU A 106 -6.84 -0.56 -6.23
N ARG A 107 -6.77 -0.20 -7.51
CA ARG A 107 -5.54 -0.34 -8.31
C ARG A 107 -4.54 0.73 -7.87
N PHE A 108 -3.29 0.32 -7.68
CA PHE A 108 -2.22 1.18 -7.15
C PHE A 108 -1.01 1.20 -8.09
N GLU A 109 -0.55 2.37 -8.53
CA GLU A 109 0.73 2.57 -9.24
C GLU A 109 1.70 3.38 -8.35
N PRO A 110 2.79 2.77 -7.81
CA PRO A 110 3.66 3.42 -6.83
C PRO A 110 4.19 4.79 -7.27
N ARG A 111 4.65 4.92 -8.52
CA ARG A 111 5.24 6.16 -9.03
C ARG A 111 4.24 7.32 -9.09
N LYS A 112 2.95 7.04 -9.33
CA LYS A 112 1.90 8.06 -9.44
C LYS A 112 1.28 8.42 -8.11
N GLU A 113 1.21 7.46 -7.20
CA GLU A 113 0.40 7.56 -5.99
C GLU A 113 1.24 7.69 -4.71
N THR A 114 2.56 7.48 -4.77
CA THR A 114 3.43 7.72 -3.61
C THR A 114 3.51 9.20 -3.28
N VAL A 115 3.36 9.53 -2.00
CA VAL A 115 3.63 10.86 -1.49
C VAL A 115 5.13 11.01 -1.29
N VAL A 116 5.74 11.99 -1.94
CA VAL A 116 7.15 12.33 -1.72
C VAL A 116 7.27 13.18 -0.46
N GLY A 117 8.01 12.67 0.52
CA GLY A 117 8.32 13.38 1.75
C GLY A 117 9.30 14.53 1.52
N ALA A 118 9.39 15.43 2.49
CA ALA A 118 10.33 16.56 2.42
C ALA A 118 11.80 16.06 2.44
N PRO A 119 12.69 16.65 1.63
CA PRO A 119 14.11 16.38 1.72
C PRO A 119 14.68 16.98 3.02
N GLN A 120 15.79 16.41 3.49
CA GLN A 120 16.56 17.04 4.56
C GLN A 120 17.41 18.15 3.95
N VAL A 121 17.42 19.33 4.57
CA VAL A 121 18.25 20.45 4.14
C VAL A 121 19.19 20.83 5.28
N GLU A 122 20.49 20.79 5.00
CA GLU A 122 21.53 21.30 5.88
C GLU A 122 22.19 22.52 5.25
N TYR A 123 22.62 23.47 6.08
CA TYR A 123 23.38 24.63 5.63
C TYR A 123 24.73 24.67 6.35
N ILE A 124 25.77 24.97 5.58
CA ILE A 124 27.14 25.08 6.07
C ILE A 124 27.61 26.50 5.79
N PRO A 125 27.80 27.34 6.83
CA PRO A 125 28.27 28.70 6.65
C PRO A 125 29.77 28.72 6.32
N TYR A 126 30.14 29.58 5.39
CA TYR A 126 31.52 29.95 5.07
C TYR A 126 31.68 31.47 5.19
N VAL A 127 32.91 31.96 5.11
CA VAL A 127 33.26 33.38 5.32
C VAL A 127 32.43 34.32 4.43
N ARG A 128 32.11 33.92 3.19
CA ARG A 128 31.38 34.74 2.21
C ARG A 128 30.29 33.98 1.45
N SER A 129 29.91 32.80 1.91
CA SER A 129 28.92 31.97 1.23
C SER A 129 28.25 31.03 2.22
N ILE A 130 27.11 30.47 1.80
CA ILE A 130 26.43 29.40 2.52
C ILE A 130 26.30 28.26 1.52
N LYS A 131 26.74 27.06 1.91
CA LYS A 131 26.51 25.85 1.12
C LYS A 131 25.27 25.16 1.66
N PHE A 132 24.27 24.95 0.81
CA PHE A 132 23.14 24.10 1.15
C PHE A 132 23.41 22.67 0.67
N LEU A 133 23.15 21.70 1.54
CA LEU A 133 23.19 20.29 1.22
C LEU A 133 21.75 19.77 1.32
N ILE A 134 21.19 19.40 0.16
CA ILE A 134 19.87 18.80 0.06
C ILE A 134 20.08 17.29 0.00
N ARG A 135 19.48 16.56 0.95
CA ARG A 135 19.46 15.10 0.95
C ARG A 135 18.05 14.61 0.65
N PRO A 136 17.85 13.87 -0.44
CA PRO A 136 16.54 13.36 -0.79
C PRO A 136 16.07 12.30 0.23
N PRO A 137 14.75 12.08 0.37
CA PRO A 137 14.24 11.01 1.21
C PRO A 137 14.72 9.63 0.75
N LEU A 138 14.99 8.75 1.71
CA LEU A 138 15.32 7.36 1.44
C LEU A 138 14.06 6.54 1.18
N THR A 139 14.22 5.46 0.41
CA THR A 139 13.15 4.48 0.12
C THR A 139 13.50 3.12 0.74
N PRO A 140 12.55 2.21 0.95
CA PRO A 140 12.86 0.84 1.38
C PRO A 140 13.42 -0.05 0.26
N LEU A 141 13.55 0.48 -0.96
CA LEU A 141 13.97 -0.26 -2.15
C LEU A 141 15.49 -0.23 -2.32
N ARG A 142 16.01 -1.22 -3.04
CA ARG A 142 17.44 -1.35 -3.34
C ARG A 142 17.68 -1.36 -4.83
N GLY A 143 18.81 -0.77 -5.23
CA GLY A 143 19.32 -0.81 -6.60
C GLY A 143 19.98 -2.15 -6.92
N GLU A 144 20.45 -2.27 -8.16
CA GLU A 144 21.19 -3.45 -8.64
C GLU A 144 22.49 -3.70 -7.85
N ASP A 145 23.08 -2.64 -7.29
CA ASP A 145 24.29 -2.66 -6.48
C ASP A 145 23.99 -2.88 -4.97
N GLU A 146 22.77 -3.28 -4.63
CA GLU A 146 22.26 -3.45 -3.26
C GLU A 146 22.25 -2.16 -2.42
N GLN A 147 22.55 -1.01 -3.01
CA GLN A 147 22.46 0.26 -2.31
C GLN A 147 21.00 0.68 -2.15
N GLN A 148 20.71 1.28 -1.00
CA GLN A 148 19.39 1.83 -0.74
C GLN A 148 19.13 3.01 -1.67
N LEU A 149 18.00 2.96 -2.38
CA LEU A 149 17.61 4.03 -3.30
C LEU A 149 17.01 5.20 -2.54
N THR A 150 17.31 6.41 -2.99
CA THR A 150 16.57 7.61 -2.66
C THR A 150 15.38 7.81 -3.60
N VAL A 151 14.45 8.68 -3.22
CA VAL A 151 13.35 9.09 -4.10
C VAL A 151 13.88 9.72 -5.39
N GLU A 152 14.99 10.47 -5.32
CA GLU A 152 15.63 11.08 -6.48
C GLU A 152 16.21 10.03 -7.44
N ASP A 153 16.82 8.95 -6.93
CA ASP A 153 17.34 7.85 -7.76
C ASP A 153 16.23 7.15 -8.57
N ILE A 154 15.01 7.13 -8.04
CA ILE A 154 13.86 6.54 -8.74
C ILE A 154 13.29 7.52 -9.77
N TYR A 155 13.02 8.78 -9.38
CA TYR A 155 12.41 9.75 -10.30
C TYR A 155 13.35 10.23 -11.41
N SER A 156 14.66 10.25 -11.18
CA SER A 156 15.66 10.58 -12.19
C SER A 156 15.64 9.66 -13.41
N LYS A 157 15.09 8.43 -13.27
CA LYS A 157 14.86 7.49 -14.38
C LYS A 157 13.77 7.95 -15.35
N PHE A 158 12.92 8.90 -14.92
CA PHE A 158 11.76 9.37 -15.67
C PHE A 158 11.86 10.82 -16.13
N GLY A 159 12.80 11.59 -15.58
CA GLY A 159 12.97 13.00 -15.91
C GLY A 159 13.86 13.73 -14.91
N ALA A 160 14.02 15.02 -15.10
CA ALA A 160 14.73 15.86 -14.15
C ALA A 160 13.93 15.99 -12.83
N VAL A 161 14.65 16.05 -11.71
CA VAL A 161 14.10 16.33 -10.39
C VAL A 161 14.50 17.75 -10.01
N ASP A 162 13.51 18.64 -9.88
CA ASP A 162 13.73 20.04 -9.57
C ASP A 162 13.43 20.36 -8.10
N TYR A 163 14.41 20.94 -7.41
CA TYR A 163 14.25 21.42 -6.04
C TYR A 163 14.03 22.93 -6.01
N HIS A 164 12.98 23.37 -5.30
CA HIS A 164 12.71 24.79 -5.05
C HIS A 164 13.19 25.16 -3.66
N LEU A 165 14.30 25.91 -3.58
CA LEU A 165 14.84 26.40 -2.31
C LEU A 165 14.37 27.83 -2.05
N THR A 166 13.69 28.05 -0.93
CA THR A 166 13.37 29.38 -0.43
C THR A 166 14.27 29.71 0.74
N ILE A 167 15.00 30.82 0.64
CA ILE A 167 15.89 31.31 1.69
C ILE A 167 15.21 32.52 2.31
N PHE A 168 15.09 32.51 3.64
CA PHE A 168 14.52 33.62 4.40
C PHE A 168 15.50 34.08 5.47
N ASN A 169 15.85 35.35 5.43
CA ASN A 169 16.65 36.01 6.44
C ASN A 169 15.72 36.64 7.48
N GLN A 170 15.66 36.00 8.66
CA GLN A 170 14.83 36.46 9.77
C GLN A 170 15.17 37.87 10.28
N ARG A 171 16.40 38.36 10.07
CA ARG A 171 16.83 39.69 10.54
C ARG A 171 16.42 40.80 9.59
N THR A 172 16.56 40.56 8.29
CA THR A 172 16.24 41.56 7.26
C THR A 172 14.81 41.44 6.76
N HIS A 173 14.09 40.37 7.14
CA HIS A 173 12.76 40.01 6.64
C HIS A 173 12.73 39.92 5.10
N GLN A 174 13.80 39.38 4.52
CA GLN A 174 13.98 39.20 3.07
C GLN A 174 14.13 37.73 2.73
#